data_AF-A0A2Y9PH19-F1
#
_entry.id   AF-A0A2Y9PH19-F1
#
_cell.length_a   1.000
_cell.length_b   1.000
_cell.length_c   1.000
_cell.angle_alpha   90.00
_cell.angle_beta   90.00
_cell.angle_gamma   90.00
#
_symmetry.space_group_name_H-M   'P 1'
#
loop_
_entity.id
_entity.type
_entity.pdbx_description
1 polymer ?
#
loop_
_entity_poly.entity_id
_entity_poly.type
_entity_poly.pdbx_seq_one_letter_code
_entity_poly.pdbx_strand_id
1 'polypeptide(L)'
;MNSAISCEHPEPLKGDGVVNSHEGGQGKKKDGQPRGLSSNHLAYSILDIPPWYLCIFLGVQHFLTALGGLVAVPLILAKDLCLQHDPLTQSYLISTIFFVSGICTLLQVFLGVRLPILQGGTFAFLAPSLAMLSLPTWKCPVWTLNASLVNTSSPEFTEEWQKRIRELQGAIMVASCVQMLVGFSGLIGFLMRFIGPLTIAPTISLVALPLFDSAGNDAGIHWGIAAMTIFLIVLFSQYLKNIAVPVPVYGREKKCHTSKFYLFQVFPVLLALCVSWLLCFVLTVTNALPSAPAAYGYLARTDTKGDVLSQAPWFRFPYPGQWGLPTISLAGVFGIVAGVISSMVESIGDYYACARLVGAPPPPKHAINRGIGIEGLGCLLAGAWGTGNGTTSYSENVGALGITRVGSRMVIVAAGCVLLLMGIFGKIGAAFATIPTPVIGGMFLVMFGVITAVGISNLQYVDMNSSRNIFVFGFSIYCGLAVPNWVNKNPERLHTGILQLDQVIQVLLTTGMFVGGFLGFLLDNTIPGSLEERGLLAWNQIQKKSEETTKISEVYSLPWGIGTRFCASSCTRCLPFWPKLERGGRGEVGVSQLTLCSRDPSEERPKGATDTRM
;
A
#
# COMPACT_ATOMS: atom_id res chain seq x y z
N MET A 1 56.51 -14.68 -5.60
CA MET A 1 57.58 -14.23 -4.70
C MET A 1 57.06 -13.02 -3.95
N ASN A 2 57.26 -12.94 -2.63
CA ASN A 2 56.68 -11.86 -1.81
C ASN A 2 57.63 -10.67 -1.72
N SER A 3 57.09 -9.46 -1.80
CA SER A 3 57.48 -8.33 -0.97
C SER A 3 56.37 -7.28 -1.01
N ALA A 4 56.21 -6.55 0.09
CA ALA A 4 55.32 -5.40 0.23
C ALA A 4 56.11 -4.28 0.90
N ILE A 5 55.68 -3.02 0.76
CA ILE A 5 55.89 -1.93 1.74
C ILE A 5 54.98 -0.74 1.39
N SER A 6 54.75 0.11 2.40
CA SER A 6 53.75 1.17 2.54
C SER A 6 53.73 2.30 1.49
N CYS A 7 52.60 3.03 1.49
CA CYS A 7 52.52 4.47 1.21
C CYS A 7 51.57 5.12 2.24
N GLU A 8 51.73 6.42 2.49
CA GLU A 8 51.22 7.12 3.69
C GLU A 8 49.95 7.96 3.45
N HIS A 9 49.29 8.39 4.54
CA HIS A 9 48.19 9.36 4.53
C HIS A 9 48.72 10.82 4.59
N PRO A 10 48.13 11.76 3.83
CA PRO A 10 48.33 13.20 4.04
C PRO A 10 47.27 13.82 4.98
N GLU A 11 47.69 14.76 5.84
CA GLU A 11 46.79 15.59 6.66
C GLU A 11 46.20 16.79 5.87
N PRO A 12 45.02 17.32 6.24
CA PRO A 12 44.46 18.53 5.66
C PRO A 12 44.99 19.83 6.32
N LEU A 13 45.16 20.87 5.49
CA LEU A 13 45.69 22.18 5.88
C LEU A 13 44.74 22.98 6.82
N LYS A 14 45.33 23.76 7.73
CA LYS A 14 44.66 24.84 8.46
C LYS A 14 44.54 26.10 7.58
N GLY A 15 43.49 26.89 7.83
CA GLY A 15 43.35 28.27 7.38
C GLY A 15 42.74 29.11 8.51
N ASP A 16 43.11 30.38 8.60
CA ASP A 16 42.87 31.22 9.78
C ASP A 16 41.45 31.79 9.88
N GLY A 17 41.10 32.30 11.07
CA GLY A 17 39.75 32.78 11.41
C GLY A 17 39.70 34.21 11.96
N VAL A 18 38.49 34.72 12.17
CA VAL A 18 38.23 36.10 12.63
C VAL A 18 37.14 36.12 13.72
N VAL A 19 37.57 36.30 14.99
CA VAL A 19 37.10 37.31 15.97
C VAL A 19 35.74 37.99 15.65
N ASN A 20 34.70 38.09 16.49
CA ASN A 20 34.39 37.77 17.90
C ASN A 20 32.82 37.67 18.01
N SER A 21 32.04 37.63 19.11
CA SER A 21 32.11 37.57 20.60
C SER A 21 30.67 37.15 21.09
N HIS A 22 30.14 37.29 22.32
CA HIS A 22 30.54 37.77 23.66
C HIS A 22 29.64 37.03 24.68
N GLU A 23 30.15 36.60 25.84
CA GLU A 23 29.42 36.11 27.04
C GLU A 23 28.45 34.90 26.94
N GLY A 24 28.20 34.11 28.00
CA GLY A 24 28.80 34.13 29.34
C GLY A 24 27.96 33.40 30.39
N GLY A 25 28.12 32.07 30.56
CA GLY A 25 27.39 31.32 31.59
C GLY A 25 27.85 29.86 31.74
N GLN A 26 28.45 29.52 32.88
CA GLN A 26 28.94 28.16 33.14
C GLN A 26 27.83 27.22 33.67
N GLY A 27 27.64 26.09 33.00
CA GLY A 27 26.84 24.96 33.48
C GLY A 27 27.60 23.65 33.28
N LYS A 28 27.80 22.87 34.35
CA LYS A 28 28.68 21.68 34.37
C LYS A 28 28.26 20.65 33.31
N LYS A 29 29.19 20.26 32.44
CA LYS A 29 29.08 19.02 31.64
C LYS A 29 29.06 17.80 32.57
N LYS A 30 28.21 16.83 32.23
CA LYS A 30 28.46 15.40 32.46
C LYS A 30 28.50 14.74 31.08
N ASP A 31 29.53 13.95 30.84
CA ASP A 31 29.66 13.18 29.60
C ASP A 31 28.79 11.90 29.64
N GLY A 32 28.65 11.23 28.49
CA GLY A 32 28.16 9.86 28.45
C GLY A 32 26.67 9.63 28.12
N GLN A 33 26.13 10.29 27.10
CA GLN A 33 24.98 9.74 26.35
C GLN A 33 25.25 9.78 24.83
N PRO A 34 24.93 8.71 24.08
CA PRO A 34 24.92 8.78 22.63
C PRO A 34 23.84 9.77 22.18
N ARG A 35 24.10 10.54 21.12
CA ARG A 35 23.14 11.52 20.60
C ARG A 35 21.86 10.79 20.17
N GLY A 36 20.80 10.96 20.97
CA GLY A 36 19.48 10.50 20.58
C GLY A 36 19.08 11.11 19.24
N LEU A 37 18.54 10.28 18.34
CA LEU A 37 18.03 10.74 17.05
C LEU A 37 17.05 11.89 17.30
N SER A 38 17.22 13.01 16.59
CA SER A 38 16.46 14.23 16.85
C SER A 38 14.96 13.93 16.88
N SER A 39 14.30 14.33 17.97
CA SER A 39 12.87 14.06 18.19
C SER A 39 12.05 14.85 17.18
N ASN A 40 11.83 14.25 16.02
CA ASN A 40 11.08 14.79 14.91
C ASN A 40 9.61 14.93 15.34
N HIS A 41 9.29 16.09 15.91
CA HIS A 41 7.94 16.40 16.36
C HIS A 41 6.94 16.15 15.22
N LEU A 42 5.90 15.39 15.57
CA LEU A 42 4.72 15.22 14.75
C LEU A 42 3.82 16.45 14.91
N ALA A 43 3.14 16.83 13.84
CA ALA A 43 2.08 17.84 13.89
C ALA A 43 0.83 17.28 14.58
N TYR A 44 0.56 15.98 14.39
CA TYR A 44 -0.43 15.22 15.13
C TYR A 44 0.05 13.79 15.38
N SER A 45 -0.10 13.34 16.62
CA SER A 45 0.19 11.98 17.09
C SER A 45 -0.95 11.01 16.76
N ILE A 46 -0.69 9.72 16.96
CA ILE A 46 -1.60 8.59 16.60
C ILE A 46 -2.99 8.66 17.25
N LEU A 47 -3.05 9.20 18.47
CA LEU A 47 -4.26 9.33 19.28
C LEU A 47 -4.88 10.72 19.21
N ASP A 48 -4.20 11.69 18.60
CA ASP A 48 -4.66 13.07 18.56
C ASP A 48 -5.85 13.19 17.59
N ILE A 49 -6.81 14.04 17.94
CA ILE A 49 -8.00 14.30 17.13
C ILE A 49 -7.96 15.76 16.68
N PRO A 50 -7.50 16.05 15.45
CA PRO A 50 -7.58 17.38 14.87
C PRO A 50 -9.05 17.87 14.79
N PRO A 51 -9.27 19.20 14.69
CA PRO A 51 -10.60 19.75 14.42
C PRO A 51 -11.22 19.12 13.16
N TRP A 52 -12.53 18.85 13.17
CA TRP A 52 -13.21 18.06 12.14
C TRP A 52 -12.94 18.53 10.69
N TYR A 53 -12.90 19.84 10.46
CA TYR A 53 -12.61 20.43 9.14
C TYR A 53 -11.17 20.14 8.67
N LEU A 54 -10.22 20.09 9.62
CA LEU A 54 -8.83 19.77 9.35
C LEU A 54 -8.62 18.26 9.18
N CYS A 55 -9.37 17.43 9.90
CA CYS A 55 -9.45 15.98 9.62
C CYS A 55 -9.92 15.70 8.19
N ILE A 56 -10.96 16.39 7.71
CA ILE A 56 -11.43 16.27 6.32
C ILE A 56 -10.36 16.75 5.34
N PHE A 57 -9.78 17.94 5.54
CA PHE A 57 -8.74 18.47 4.64
C PHE A 57 -7.53 17.54 4.53
N LEU A 58 -6.99 17.08 5.68
CA LEU A 58 -5.86 16.16 5.72
C LEU A 58 -6.25 14.78 5.16
N GLY A 59 -7.49 14.32 5.39
CA GLY A 59 -8.00 13.05 4.85
C GLY A 59 -8.14 13.06 3.33
N VAL A 60 -8.62 14.18 2.75
CA VAL A 60 -8.56 14.43 1.30
C VAL A 60 -7.12 14.42 0.83
N GLN A 61 -6.19 15.02 1.56
CA GLN A 61 -4.77 15.00 1.23
C GLN A 61 -4.21 13.57 1.14
N HIS A 62 -4.49 12.71 2.12
CA HIS A 62 -4.06 11.30 2.09
C HIS A 62 -4.68 10.50 0.93
N PHE A 63 -5.96 10.71 0.62
CA PHE A 63 -6.60 10.15 -0.58
C PHE A 63 -5.88 10.59 -1.87
N LEU A 64 -5.62 11.89 -2.04
CA LEU A 64 -4.97 12.43 -3.24
C LEU A 64 -3.50 12.02 -3.38
N THR A 65 -2.82 11.65 -2.30
CA THR A 65 -1.49 11.01 -2.35
C THR A 65 -1.56 9.56 -2.82
N ALA A 66 -2.53 8.76 -2.35
CA ALA A 66 -2.73 7.37 -2.76
C ALA A 66 -3.32 7.21 -4.18
N LEU A 67 -3.94 8.27 -4.69
CA LEU A 67 -4.69 8.30 -5.95
C LEU A 67 -3.96 7.69 -7.16
N GLY A 68 -2.64 7.88 -7.27
CA GLY A 68 -1.85 7.34 -8.39
C GLY A 68 -1.95 5.83 -8.52
N GLY A 69 -1.75 5.09 -7.43
CA GLY A 69 -1.87 3.62 -7.40
C GLY A 69 -3.31 3.15 -7.59
N LEU A 70 -4.26 3.81 -6.92
CA LEU A 70 -5.68 3.48 -6.97
C LEU A 70 -6.28 3.61 -8.38
N VAL A 71 -5.78 4.54 -9.20
CA VAL A 71 -6.18 4.72 -10.60
C VAL A 71 -5.33 3.86 -11.55
N ALA A 72 -4.04 3.63 -11.24
CA ALA A 72 -3.15 2.80 -12.05
C ALA A 72 -3.65 1.35 -12.20
N VAL A 73 -3.98 0.70 -11.08
CA VAL A 73 -4.36 -0.72 -11.05
C VAL A 73 -5.52 -1.07 -11.99
N PRO A 74 -6.71 -0.42 -11.92
CA PRO A 74 -7.81 -0.73 -12.83
C PRO A 74 -7.53 -0.35 -14.29
N LEU A 75 -6.72 0.68 -14.56
CA LEU A 75 -6.38 1.10 -15.93
C LEU A 75 -5.38 0.16 -16.62
N ILE A 76 -4.48 -0.48 -15.88
CA ILE A 76 -3.64 -1.55 -16.45
C ILE A 76 -4.51 -2.78 -16.72
N LEU A 77 -5.26 -3.21 -15.71
CA LEU A 77 -6.10 -4.41 -15.77
C LEU A 77 -7.19 -4.33 -16.87
N ALA A 78 -7.66 -3.13 -17.20
CA ALA A 78 -8.64 -2.90 -18.25
C ALA A 78 -8.23 -3.48 -19.62
N LYS A 79 -6.94 -3.55 -19.95
CA LYS A 79 -6.47 -4.08 -21.25
C LYS A 79 -6.74 -5.58 -21.35
N ASP A 80 -6.35 -6.32 -20.32
CA ASP A 80 -6.49 -7.78 -20.26
C ASP A 80 -7.93 -8.23 -19.93
N LEU A 81 -8.75 -7.32 -19.39
CA LEU A 81 -10.22 -7.45 -19.35
C LEU A 81 -10.90 -7.15 -20.70
N CYS A 82 -10.15 -6.77 -21.74
CA CYS A 82 -10.65 -6.36 -23.06
C CYS A 82 -11.46 -5.03 -23.08
N LEU A 83 -11.29 -4.20 -22.05
CA LEU A 83 -11.98 -2.92 -21.83
C LEU A 83 -11.24 -1.69 -22.37
N GLN A 84 -10.12 -1.84 -23.08
CA GLN A 84 -9.29 -0.72 -23.57
C GLN A 84 -10.08 0.38 -24.31
N HIS A 85 -11.14 0.01 -25.04
CA HIS A 85 -11.98 0.91 -25.83
C HIS A 85 -13.30 1.31 -25.14
N ASP A 86 -13.53 0.88 -23.89
CA ASP A 86 -14.67 1.29 -23.06
C ASP A 86 -14.21 2.06 -21.80
N PRO A 87 -13.87 3.36 -21.95
CA PRO A 87 -13.51 4.21 -20.82
C PRO A 87 -14.68 4.52 -19.87
N LEU A 88 -15.94 4.25 -20.24
CA LEU A 88 -17.07 4.37 -19.33
C LEU A 88 -17.08 3.22 -18.32
N THR A 89 -16.87 1.98 -18.76
CA THR A 89 -16.71 0.85 -17.83
C THR A 89 -15.41 0.93 -17.03
N GLN A 90 -14.31 1.42 -17.60
CA GLN A 90 -13.09 1.75 -16.83
C GLN A 90 -13.41 2.72 -15.67
N SER A 91 -14.26 3.73 -15.90
CA SER A 91 -14.70 4.67 -14.85
C SER A 91 -15.45 3.98 -13.70
N TYR A 92 -16.22 2.92 -13.99
CA TYR A 92 -16.92 2.14 -12.98
C TYR A 92 -15.97 1.26 -12.16
N LEU A 93 -14.91 0.72 -12.76
CA LEU A 93 -13.85 0.00 -12.02
C LEU A 93 -13.10 0.96 -11.08
N ILE A 94 -12.70 2.15 -11.56
CA ILE A 94 -12.08 3.20 -10.74
C ILE A 94 -12.98 3.60 -9.56
N SER A 95 -14.28 3.83 -9.81
CA SER A 95 -15.25 4.16 -8.77
C SER A 95 -15.42 3.03 -7.74
N THR A 96 -15.44 1.77 -8.22
CA THR A 96 -15.58 0.58 -7.37
C THR A 96 -14.35 0.36 -6.48
N ILE A 97 -13.13 0.52 -7.01
CA ILE A 97 -11.92 0.39 -6.17
C ILE A 97 -11.83 1.52 -5.14
N PHE A 98 -12.18 2.77 -5.46
CA PHE A 98 -12.26 3.84 -4.44
C PHE A 98 -13.24 3.49 -3.31
N PHE A 99 -14.46 3.04 -3.65
CA PHE A 99 -15.49 2.69 -2.69
C PHE A 99 -15.03 1.59 -1.72
N VAL A 100 -14.49 0.48 -2.24
CA VAL A 100 -14.02 -0.63 -1.42
C VAL A 100 -12.76 -0.26 -0.64
N SER A 101 -11.83 0.48 -1.24
CA SER A 101 -10.62 1.00 -0.54
C SER A 101 -11.00 1.83 0.69
N GLY A 102 -12.10 2.59 0.62
CA GLY A 102 -12.66 3.32 1.76
C GLY A 102 -13.18 2.39 2.87
N ILE A 103 -13.98 1.37 2.53
CA ILE A 103 -14.40 0.31 3.48
C ILE A 103 -13.19 -0.37 4.14
N CYS A 104 -12.22 -0.84 3.34
CA CYS A 104 -11.04 -1.53 3.84
C CYS A 104 -10.19 -0.63 4.75
N THR A 105 -10.03 0.65 4.40
CA THR A 105 -9.34 1.64 5.23
C THR A 105 -10.00 1.81 6.60
N LEU A 106 -11.34 1.95 6.64
CA LEU A 106 -12.09 2.05 7.88
C LEU A 106 -11.94 0.77 8.74
N LEU A 107 -12.08 -0.41 8.13
CA LEU A 107 -11.91 -1.69 8.82
C LEU A 107 -10.48 -1.85 9.40
N GLN A 108 -9.44 -1.49 8.64
CA GLN A 108 -8.05 -1.62 9.06
C GLN A 108 -7.67 -0.65 10.20
N VAL A 109 -8.19 0.58 10.19
CA VAL A 109 -7.95 1.59 11.24
C VAL A 109 -8.77 1.34 12.51
N PHE A 110 -10.00 0.81 12.40
CA PHE A 110 -10.83 0.50 13.58
C PHE A 110 -10.53 -0.87 14.19
N LEU A 111 -10.51 -1.93 13.38
CA LEU A 111 -10.50 -3.33 13.85
C LEU A 111 -9.17 -4.06 13.57
N GLY A 112 -8.48 -3.73 12.48
CA GLY A 112 -7.24 -4.38 12.06
C GLY A 112 -6.01 -3.96 12.86
N VAL A 113 -4.92 -3.59 12.18
CA VAL A 113 -3.67 -3.17 12.86
C VAL A 113 -3.84 -1.85 13.63
N ARG A 114 -4.86 -1.03 13.29
CA ARG A 114 -5.17 0.28 13.90
C ARG A 114 -4.06 1.34 13.80
N LEU A 115 -3.12 1.20 12.88
CA LEU A 115 -2.19 2.26 12.49
C LEU A 115 -2.87 3.22 11.49
N PRO A 116 -2.36 4.45 11.28
CA PRO A 116 -2.87 5.40 10.27
C PRO A 116 -2.48 4.99 8.84
N ILE A 117 -2.97 3.83 8.39
CA ILE A 117 -2.63 3.23 7.09
C ILE A 117 -3.87 3.20 6.20
N LEU A 118 -3.77 3.81 5.03
CA LEU A 118 -4.76 3.72 3.95
C LEU A 118 -4.66 2.34 3.28
N GLN A 119 -5.80 1.75 2.93
CA GLN A 119 -5.89 0.49 2.19
C GLN A 119 -6.32 0.77 0.75
N GLY A 120 -5.76 0.05 -0.22
CA GLY A 120 -6.05 0.28 -1.64
C GLY A 120 -5.68 -0.89 -2.56
N GLY A 121 -6.06 -0.79 -3.83
CA GLY A 121 -5.78 -1.81 -4.86
C GLY A 121 -4.28 -2.03 -5.05
N THR A 122 -3.84 -3.30 -5.13
CA THR A 122 -2.41 -3.67 -5.05
C THR A 122 -1.80 -4.12 -6.38
N PHE A 123 -0.56 -3.69 -6.62
CA PHE A 123 0.29 -4.20 -7.69
C PHE A 123 0.70 -5.67 -7.45
N ALA A 124 0.73 -6.15 -6.20
CA ALA A 124 1.05 -7.53 -5.84
C ALA A 124 0.02 -8.56 -6.38
N PHE A 125 -1.20 -8.12 -6.66
CA PHE A 125 -2.22 -8.96 -7.33
C PHE A 125 -2.21 -8.76 -8.85
N LEU A 126 -1.62 -7.67 -9.35
CA LEU A 126 -1.66 -7.35 -10.78
C LEU A 126 -0.86 -8.37 -11.61
N ALA A 127 0.37 -8.72 -11.20
CA ALA A 127 1.16 -9.72 -11.90
C ALA A 127 0.47 -11.11 -12.01
N PRO A 128 -0.06 -11.72 -10.94
CA PRO A 128 -0.80 -12.98 -11.07
C PRO A 128 -2.16 -12.85 -11.80
N SER A 129 -2.84 -11.70 -11.71
CA SER A 129 -4.05 -11.44 -12.52
C SER A 129 -3.73 -11.41 -14.02
N LEU A 130 -2.66 -10.72 -14.42
CA LEU A 130 -2.20 -10.66 -15.82
C LEU A 130 -1.72 -12.05 -16.29
N ALA A 131 -0.97 -12.77 -15.47
CA ALA A 131 -0.58 -14.16 -15.73
C ALA A 131 -1.80 -15.07 -15.99
N MET A 132 -2.84 -14.99 -15.15
CA MET A 132 -4.08 -15.74 -15.33
C MET A 132 -4.81 -15.36 -16.63
N LEU A 133 -4.94 -14.06 -16.93
CA LEU A 133 -5.63 -13.59 -18.15
C LEU A 133 -4.83 -13.88 -19.44
N SER A 134 -3.51 -14.07 -19.35
CA SER A 134 -2.65 -14.46 -20.47
C SER A 134 -2.87 -15.91 -20.94
N LEU A 135 -3.53 -16.77 -20.14
CA LEU A 135 -3.80 -18.16 -20.49
C LEU A 135 -4.62 -18.25 -21.79
N PRO A 136 -4.44 -19.27 -22.64
CA PRO A 136 -5.12 -19.37 -23.94
C PRO A 136 -6.64 -19.23 -23.89
N THR A 137 -7.28 -19.69 -22.81
CA THR A 137 -8.73 -19.59 -22.55
C THR A 137 -9.21 -18.16 -22.29
N TRP A 138 -8.32 -17.28 -21.79
CA TRP A 138 -8.66 -15.93 -21.33
C TRP A 138 -8.11 -14.81 -22.22
N LYS A 139 -7.24 -15.09 -23.19
CA LYS A 139 -6.75 -14.06 -24.15
C LYS A 139 -7.92 -13.32 -24.83
N CYS A 140 -7.82 -12.00 -24.96
CA CYS A 140 -8.84 -11.19 -25.63
C CYS A 140 -8.98 -11.58 -27.12
N PRO A 141 -10.21 -11.80 -27.63
CA PRO A 141 -10.41 -12.16 -29.03
C PRO A 141 -10.11 -10.95 -29.93
N VAL A 142 -9.50 -11.19 -31.09
CA VAL A 142 -8.87 -10.16 -31.95
C VAL A 142 -9.81 -8.99 -32.28
N TRP A 143 -11.12 -9.23 -32.42
CA TRP A 143 -12.10 -8.17 -32.70
C TRP A 143 -12.20 -7.12 -31.57
N THR A 144 -11.98 -7.50 -30.30
CA THR A 144 -11.96 -6.55 -29.16
C THR A 144 -10.76 -5.62 -29.18
N LEU A 145 -9.67 -5.99 -29.85
CA LEU A 145 -8.46 -5.18 -29.95
C LEU A 145 -8.63 -4.01 -30.94
N ASN A 146 -9.49 -4.16 -31.94
CA ASN A 146 -9.75 -3.15 -32.97
C ASN A 146 -10.92 -2.25 -32.60
N ALA A 147 -10.65 -0.97 -32.31
CA ALA A 147 -11.68 0.01 -31.90
C ALA A 147 -12.84 0.15 -32.92
N SER A 148 -12.57 -0.07 -34.21
CA SER A 148 -13.59 -0.03 -35.28
C SER A 148 -14.51 -1.25 -35.34
N LEU A 149 -14.22 -2.32 -34.58
CA LEU A 149 -15.03 -3.54 -34.50
C LEU A 149 -15.74 -3.70 -33.15
N VAL A 150 -15.44 -2.84 -32.16
CA VAL A 150 -16.04 -2.88 -30.82
C VAL A 150 -17.31 -2.02 -30.78
N ASN A 151 -18.44 -2.67 -30.57
CA ASN A 151 -19.65 -2.02 -30.08
C ASN A 151 -19.71 -2.20 -28.55
N THR A 152 -19.39 -1.15 -27.80
CA THR A 152 -19.38 -1.20 -26.32
C THR A 152 -20.76 -1.45 -25.70
N SER A 153 -21.83 -1.19 -26.45
CA SER A 153 -23.21 -1.44 -26.01
C SER A 153 -23.73 -2.83 -26.38
N SER A 154 -22.90 -3.70 -26.98
CA SER A 154 -23.31 -5.05 -27.36
C SER A 154 -23.30 -6.01 -26.15
N PRO A 155 -24.27 -6.95 -26.04
CA PRO A 155 -24.26 -7.95 -24.98
C PRO A 155 -23.08 -8.91 -25.11
N GLU A 156 -22.60 -9.18 -26.33
CA GLU A 156 -21.42 -10.02 -26.59
C GLU A 156 -20.14 -9.37 -26.04
N PHE A 157 -19.93 -8.07 -26.28
CA PHE A 157 -18.82 -7.33 -25.68
C PHE A 157 -18.92 -7.26 -24.16
N THR A 158 -20.13 -7.04 -23.64
CA THR A 158 -20.39 -6.97 -22.20
C THR A 158 -20.04 -8.29 -21.51
N GLU A 159 -20.49 -9.42 -22.04
CA GLU A 159 -20.19 -10.74 -21.50
C GLU A 159 -18.72 -11.13 -21.68
N GLU A 160 -18.08 -10.70 -22.77
CA GLU A 160 -16.65 -10.97 -23.03
C GLU A 160 -15.75 -10.36 -21.94
N TRP A 161 -16.00 -9.13 -21.48
CA TRP A 161 -15.23 -8.57 -20.36
C TRP A 161 -15.73 -9.08 -19.00
N GLN A 162 -17.05 -9.26 -18.81
CA GLN A 162 -17.60 -9.69 -17.52
C GLN A 162 -17.17 -11.10 -17.13
N LYS A 163 -17.08 -12.06 -18.06
CA LYS A 163 -16.60 -13.41 -17.73
C LYS A 163 -15.16 -13.40 -17.17
N ARG A 164 -14.31 -12.47 -17.60
CA ARG A 164 -12.94 -12.31 -17.09
C ARG A 164 -12.90 -11.68 -15.71
N ILE A 165 -13.72 -10.67 -15.44
CA ILE A 165 -13.75 -10.08 -14.11
C ILE A 165 -14.40 -11.02 -13.09
N ARG A 166 -15.45 -11.78 -13.47
CA ARG A 166 -16.07 -12.81 -12.60
C ARG A 166 -15.08 -13.91 -12.19
N GLU A 167 -14.15 -14.27 -13.07
CA GLU A 167 -13.07 -15.21 -12.76
C GLU A 167 -12.07 -14.62 -11.75
N LEU A 168 -11.62 -13.38 -11.98
CA LEU A 168 -10.78 -12.68 -11.00
C LEU A 168 -11.48 -12.54 -9.64
N GLN A 169 -12.78 -12.23 -9.63
CA GLN A 169 -13.56 -12.14 -8.39
C GLN A 169 -13.53 -13.44 -7.60
N GLY A 170 -13.75 -14.59 -8.23
CA GLY A 170 -13.77 -15.87 -7.54
C GLY A 170 -12.36 -16.29 -7.07
N ALA A 171 -11.34 -16.10 -7.91
CA ALA A 171 -9.95 -16.32 -7.53
C ALA A 171 -9.52 -15.47 -6.33
N ILE A 172 -9.84 -14.17 -6.34
CA ILE A 172 -9.57 -13.23 -5.24
C ILE A 172 -10.34 -13.62 -3.98
N MET A 173 -11.63 -13.95 -4.08
CA MET A 173 -12.43 -14.38 -2.92
C MET A 173 -11.86 -15.64 -2.27
N VAL A 174 -11.53 -16.68 -3.03
CA VAL A 174 -10.93 -17.91 -2.47
C VAL A 174 -9.54 -17.66 -1.88
N ALA A 175 -8.68 -16.90 -2.57
CA ALA A 175 -7.35 -16.55 -2.06
C ALA A 175 -7.41 -15.69 -0.77
N SER A 176 -8.40 -14.79 -0.68
CA SER A 176 -8.61 -13.95 0.50
C SER A 176 -9.03 -14.74 1.74
N CYS A 177 -9.77 -15.86 1.57
CA CYS A 177 -10.04 -16.79 2.66
C CYS A 177 -8.74 -17.41 3.22
N VAL A 178 -7.75 -17.67 2.37
CA VAL A 178 -6.41 -18.12 2.82
C VAL A 178 -5.71 -17.02 3.61
N GLN A 179 -5.76 -15.75 3.15
CA GLN A 179 -5.22 -14.60 3.88
C GLN A 179 -5.86 -14.44 5.27
N MET A 180 -7.19 -14.53 5.36
CA MET A 180 -7.94 -14.51 6.61
C MET A 180 -7.52 -15.64 7.56
N LEU A 181 -7.39 -16.88 7.04
CA LEU A 181 -6.93 -18.02 7.83
C LEU A 181 -5.49 -17.81 8.34
N VAL A 182 -4.55 -17.36 7.51
CA VAL A 182 -3.16 -17.09 7.91
C VAL A 182 -3.06 -15.98 8.97
N GLY A 183 -3.84 -14.92 8.83
CA GLY A 183 -3.93 -13.82 9.80
C GLY A 183 -4.54 -14.25 11.14
N PHE A 184 -5.78 -14.76 11.12
CA PHE A 184 -6.52 -15.09 12.35
C PHE A 184 -6.03 -16.37 13.06
N SER A 185 -5.33 -17.28 12.37
CA SER A 185 -4.60 -18.39 13.04
C SER A 185 -3.28 -17.94 13.68
N GLY A 186 -2.81 -16.72 13.39
CA GLY A 186 -1.51 -16.23 13.85
C GLY A 186 -0.30 -16.92 13.23
N LEU A 187 -0.51 -17.74 12.17
CA LEU A 187 0.56 -18.44 11.45
C LEU A 187 1.61 -17.47 10.89
N ILE A 188 1.22 -16.23 10.55
CA ILE A 188 2.16 -15.19 10.12
C ILE A 188 3.24 -14.89 11.19
N GLY A 189 2.91 -14.99 12.48
CA GLY A 189 3.87 -14.87 13.59
C GLY A 189 4.89 -16.02 13.69
N PHE A 190 4.67 -17.13 12.97
CA PHE A 190 5.62 -18.22 12.77
C PHE A 190 6.40 -18.04 11.45
N LEU A 191 5.72 -17.67 10.35
CA LEU A 191 6.35 -17.40 9.05
C LEU A 191 7.42 -16.30 9.12
N MET A 192 7.19 -15.26 9.94
CA MET A 192 8.15 -14.19 10.22
C MET A 192 9.48 -14.64 10.86
N ARG A 193 9.63 -15.92 11.24
CA ARG A 193 10.92 -16.50 11.64
C ARG A 193 11.83 -16.84 10.44
N PHE A 194 11.24 -17.06 9.27
CA PHE A 194 11.92 -17.56 8.06
C PHE A 194 11.95 -16.53 6.92
N ILE A 195 11.07 -15.53 6.96
CA ILE A 195 11.02 -14.42 6.00
C ILE A 195 11.93 -13.29 6.53
N GLY A 196 13.17 -13.26 6.07
CA GLY A 196 14.13 -12.18 6.35
C GLY A 196 14.10 -11.06 5.29
N PRO A 197 14.71 -9.89 5.56
CA PRO A 197 14.75 -8.77 4.60
C PRO A 197 15.36 -9.15 3.23
N LEU A 198 16.27 -10.12 3.21
CA LEU A 198 16.86 -10.69 1.98
C LEU A 198 15.84 -11.49 1.11
N THR A 199 14.78 -12.03 1.72
CA THR A 199 13.62 -12.62 1.02
C THR A 199 12.63 -11.55 0.57
N ILE A 200 12.42 -10.51 1.39
CA ILE A 200 11.47 -9.42 1.13
C ILE A 200 11.91 -8.60 -0.09
N ALA A 201 13.20 -8.25 -0.16
CA ALA A 201 13.76 -7.40 -1.20
C ALA A 201 13.49 -7.87 -2.64
N PRO A 202 13.79 -9.14 -3.05
CA PRO A 202 13.47 -9.60 -4.40
C PRO A 202 11.96 -9.67 -4.63
N THR A 203 11.19 -10.13 -3.64
CA THR A 203 9.72 -10.24 -3.74
C THR A 203 9.08 -8.89 -4.11
N ILE A 204 9.33 -7.83 -3.33
CA ILE A 204 8.75 -6.50 -3.57
C ILE A 204 9.32 -5.86 -4.85
N SER A 205 10.61 -6.01 -5.13
CA SER A 205 11.21 -5.46 -6.37
C SER A 205 10.55 -6.04 -7.62
N LEU A 206 10.19 -7.32 -7.59
CA LEU A 206 9.55 -8.04 -8.68
C LEU A 206 8.02 -7.89 -8.74
N VAL A 207 7.40 -7.11 -7.84
CA VAL A 207 6.02 -6.63 -8.02
C VAL A 207 5.96 -5.61 -9.17
N ALA A 208 6.96 -4.72 -9.24
CA ALA A 208 6.98 -3.62 -10.20
C ALA A 208 7.86 -3.89 -11.43
N LEU A 209 9.04 -4.53 -11.27
CA LEU A 209 9.97 -4.75 -12.37
C LEU A 209 9.35 -5.42 -13.62
N PRO A 210 8.51 -6.48 -13.52
CA PRO A 210 7.92 -7.13 -14.70
C PRO A 210 6.94 -6.27 -15.50
N LEU A 211 6.46 -5.14 -14.93
CA LEU A 211 5.47 -4.27 -15.57
C LEU A 211 6.10 -3.26 -16.55
N PHE A 212 7.41 -3.34 -16.79
CA PHE A 212 8.17 -2.43 -17.67
C PHE A 212 7.61 -2.40 -19.10
N ASP A 213 7.18 -3.54 -19.66
CA ASP A 213 6.56 -3.60 -21.00
C ASP A 213 5.24 -2.81 -21.05
N SER A 214 4.41 -2.87 -20.01
CA SER A 214 3.13 -2.13 -19.97
C SER A 214 3.37 -0.62 -19.88
N ALA A 215 4.31 -0.19 -19.02
CA ALA A 215 4.71 1.22 -18.91
C ALA A 215 5.37 1.75 -20.20
N GLY A 216 6.23 0.95 -20.83
CA GLY A 216 6.92 1.29 -22.07
C GLY A 216 5.97 1.40 -23.26
N ASN A 217 4.99 0.49 -23.38
CA ASN A 217 3.95 0.58 -24.42
C ASN A 217 3.06 1.82 -24.25
N ASP A 218 2.60 2.11 -23.03
CA ASP A 218 1.76 3.28 -22.77
C ASP A 218 2.51 4.61 -22.97
N ALA A 219 3.76 4.69 -22.50
CA ALA A 219 4.62 5.86 -22.74
C ALA A 219 4.97 6.03 -24.24
N GLY A 220 5.17 4.90 -24.93
CA GLY A 220 5.51 4.82 -26.35
C GLY A 220 4.46 5.44 -27.27
N ILE A 221 3.19 5.48 -26.86
CA ILE A 221 2.09 6.18 -27.56
C ILE A 221 2.45 7.64 -27.89
N HIS A 222 3.14 8.34 -26.97
CA HIS A 222 3.73 9.66 -27.23
C HIS A 222 4.85 9.97 -26.23
N TRP A 223 6.09 9.60 -26.58
CA TRP A 223 7.27 9.76 -25.72
C TRP A 223 7.47 11.18 -25.19
N GLY A 224 7.22 12.23 -25.99
CA GLY A 224 7.34 13.62 -25.52
C GLY A 224 6.41 13.97 -24.34
N ILE A 225 5.17 13.45 -24.33
CA ILE A 225 4.17 13.71 -23.29
C ILE A 225 4.43 12.84 -22.06
N ALA A 226 4.88 11.60 -22.27
CA ALA A 226 5.37 10.74 -21.19
C ALA A 226 6.60 11.35 -20.50
N ALA A 227 7.60 11.80 -21.26
CA ALA A 227 8.82 12.45 -20.76
C ALA A 227 8.52 13.77 -20.04
N MET A 228 7.60 14.59 -20.57
CA MET A 228 7.11 15.78 -19.85
C MET A 228 6.46 15.39 -18.52
N THR A 229 5.61 14.36 -18.50
CA THR A 229 4.94 13.91 -17.26
C THR A 229 5.97 13.42 -16.23
N ILE A 230 6.97 12.63 -16.66
CA ILE A 230 8.11 12.22 -15.82
C ILE A 230 8.85 13.45 -15.29
N PHE A 231 9.19 14.42 -16.15
CA PHE A 231 9.86 15.65 -15.76
C PHE A 231 9.07 16.44 -14.72
N LEU A 232 7.74 16.60 -14.89
CA LEU A 232 6.88 17.28 -13.93
C LEU A 232 6.81 16.54 -12.58
N ILE A 233 6.67 15.20 -12.59
CA ILE A 233 6.69 14.40 -11.35
C ILE A 233 8.03 14.56 -10.63
N VAL A 234 9.16 14.50 -11.36
CA VAL A 234 10.51 14.65 -10.78
C VAL A 234 10.74 16.07 -10.26
N LEU A 235 10.37 17.09 -11.03
CA LEU A 235 10.44 18.50 -10.65
C LEU A 235 9.67 18.76 -9.34
N PHE A 236 8.41 18.33 -9.28
CA PHE A 236 7.56 18.55 -8.11
C PHE A 236 8.01 17.70 -6.90
N SER A 237 8.25 16.40 -7.09
CA SER A 237 8.58 15.48 -5.98
C SER A 237 9.98 15.66 -5.41
N GLN A 238 10.97 16.08 -6.20
CA GLN A 238 12.38 16.14 -5.75
C GLN A 238 12.90 17.56 -5.56
N TYR A 239 12.66 18.45 -6.53
CA TYR A 239 13.25 19.78 -6.55
C TYR A 239 12.37 20.81 -5.82
N LEU A 240 11.07 20.88 -6.15
CA LEU A 240 10.16 21.90 -5.59
C LEU A 240 9.54 21.50 -4.23
N LYS A 241 9.80 20.29 -3.72
CA LYS A 241 9.21 19.75 -2.47
C LYS A 241 9.36 20.63 -1.23
N ASN A 242 10.42 21.44 -1.15
CA ASN A 242 10.67 22.34 -0.01
C ASN A 242 10.12 23.76 -0.22
N ILE A 243 9.44 24.04 -1.34
CA ILE A 243 8.87 25.36 -1.64
C ILE A 243 7.50 25.48 -0.97
N ALA A 244 7.41 26.39 0.00
CA ALA A 244 6.15 26.79 0.60
C ALA A 244 5.41 27.79 -0.29
N VAL A 245 4.26 27.40 -0.83
CA VAL A 245 3.32 28.29 -1.51
C VAL A 245 2.56 29.10 -0.45
N PRO A 246 2.46 30.44 -0.58
CA PRO A 246 1.65 31.26 0.32
C PRO A 246 0.17 31.12 -0.02
N VAL A 247 -0.58 30.39 0.82
CA VAL A 247 -2.03 30.18 0.65
C VAL A 247 -2.80 31.12 1.59
N PRO A 248 -3.78 31.91 1.11
CA PRO A 248 -4.59 32.76 1.98
C PRO A 248 -5.54 31.91 2.83
N VAL A 249 -5.47 32.06 4.15
CA VAL A 249 -6.31 31.36 5.12
C VAL A 249 -7.21 32.36 5.86
N TYR A 250 -8.52 32.12 5.79
CA TYR A 250 -9.53 32.90 6.50
C TYR A 250 -9.68 32.37 7.95
N GLY A 251 -9.08 33.07 8.92
CA GLY A 251 -9.11 32.69 10.33
C GLY A 251 -10.16 33.47 11.12
N ARG A 252 -10.70 32.88 12.19
CA ARG A 252 -11.62 33.58 13.12
C ARG A 252 -10.95 34.75 13.85
N GLU A 253 -9.68 34.62 14.21
CA GLU A 253 -8.92 35.67 14.91
C GLU A 253 -8.26 36.67 13.95
N LYS A 254 -7.86 36.23 12.75
CA LYS A 254 -7.28 37.06 11.69
C LYS A 254 -8.01 36.79 10.37
N LYS A 255 -8.85 37.75 9.97
CA LYS A 255 -9.77 37.66 8.81
C LYS A 255 -9.06 37.25 7.50
N CYS A 256 -7.80 37.61 7.31
CA CYS A 256 -6.96 37.00 6.29
C CYS A 256 -5.52 36.94 6.79
N HIS A 257 -4.85 35.81 6.61
CA HIS A 257 -3.42 35.66 6.77
C HIS A 257 -2.87 34.63 5.77
N THR A 258 -1.67 34.85 5.25
CA THR A 258 -1.01 33.87 4.37
C THR A 258 -0.32 32.79 5.21
N SER A 259 -0.71 31.54 4.99
CA SER A 259 -0.04 30.37 5.57
C SER A 259 0.91 29.72 4.56
N LYS A 260 1.94 29.04 5.05
CA LYS A 260 2.94 28.34 4.24
C LYS A 260 2.48 26.91 3.98
N PHE A 261 2.14 26.59 2.72
CA PHE A 261 1.68 25.27 2.33
C PHE A 261 2.60 24.61 1.29
N TYR A 262 3.08 23.41 1.57
CA TYR A 262 4.05 22.68 0.74
C TYR A 262 3.37 21.88 -0.38
N LEU A 263 2.71 22.58 -1.31
CA LEU A 263 1.89 21.99 -2.38
C LEU A 263 2.58 20.82 -3.11
N PHE A 264 3.81 21.05 -3.58
CA PHE A 264 4.61 20.08 -4.33
C PHE A 264 5.05 18.86 -3.52
N GLN A 265 5.12 18.99 -2.19
CA GLN A 265 5.49 17.93 -1.27
C GLN A 265 4.37 16.90 -1.10
N VAL A 266 3.11 17.37 -1.16
CA VAL A 266 1.92 16.58 -0.85
C VAL A 266 1.26 16.01 -2.11
N PHE A 267 1.25 16.77 -3.21
CA PHE A 267 0.56 16.42 -4.44
C PHE A 267 1.45 16.32 -5.70
N PRO A 268 2.71 15.84 -5.65
CA PRO A 268 3.62 15.93 -6.81
C PRO A 268 3.11 15.16 -8.03
N VAL A 269 2.58 13.94 -7.83
CA VAL A 269 2.05 13.11 -8.92
C VAL A 269 0.75 13.71 -9.47
N LEU A 270 -0.22 14.02 -8.60
CA LEU A 270 -1.49 14.63 -9.00
C LEU A 270 -1.30 15.96 -9.75
N LEU A 271 -0.45 16.86 -9.26
CA LEU A 271 -0.20 18.14 -9.90
C LEU A 271 0.46 17.95 -11.28
N ALA A 272 1.37 16.98 -11.42
CA ALA A 272 1.95 16.62 -12.71
C ALA A 272 0.90 16.05 -13.66
N LEU A 273 0.02 15.15 -13.21
CA LEU A 273 -1.10 14.62 -14.01
C LEU A 273 -2.04 15.74 -14.49
N CYS A 274 -2.41 16.69 -13.61
CA CYS A 274 -3.28 17.81 -13.97
C CYS A 274 -2.61 18.76 -14.99
N VAL A 275 -1.32 19.08 -14.82
CA VAL A 275 -0.58 19.93 -15.77
C VAL A 275 -0.37 19.22 -17.11
N SER A 276 -0.03 17.93 -17.10
CA SER A 276 0.08 17.12 -18.31
C SER A 276 -1.25 17.01 -19.06
N TRP A 277 -2.35 16.74 -18.35
CA TRP A 277 -3.71 16.70 -18.93
C TRP A 277 -4.08 18.05 -19.55
N LEU A 278 -3.80 19.15 -18.85
CA LEU A 278 -4.07 20.50 -19.36
C LEU A 278 -3.27 20.82 -20.63
N LEU A 279 -1.99 20.41 -20.71
CA LEU A 279 -1.23 20.59 -21.95
C LEU A 279 -1.76 19.69 -23.07
N CYS A 280 -2.10 18.42 -22.79
CA CYS A 280 -2.75 17.55 -23.77
C CYS A 280 -4.06 18.16 -24.29
N PHE A 281 -4.87 18.78 -23.42
CA PHE A 281 -6.07 19.50 -23.81
C PHE A 281 -5.76 20.69 -24.72
N VAL A 282 -4.78 21.53 -24.37
CA VAL A 282 -4.34 22.65 -25.23
C VAL A 282 -3.86 22.15 -26.59
N LEU A 283 -3.00 21.12 -26.63
CA LEU A 283 -2.47 20.52 -27.87
C LEU A 283 -3.56 19.82 -28.72
N THR A 284 -4.64 19.35 -28.08
CA THR A 284 -5.84 18.83 -28.76
C THR A 284 -6.61 19.96 -29.42
N VAL A 285 -6.89 21.05 -28.70
CA VAL A 285 -7.65 22.21 -29.19
C VAL A 285 -6.90 22.98 -30.28
N THR A 286 -5.57 23.11 -30.19
CA THR A 286 -4.75 23.71 -31.26
C THR A 286 -4.49 22.77 -32.44
N ASN A 287 -4.99 21.52 -32.39
CA ASN A 287 -4.74 20.46 -33.37
C ASN A 287 -3.25 20.20 -33.66
N ALA A 288 -2.39 20.39 -32.64
CA ALA A 288 -0.99 19.99 -32.68
C ALA A 288 -0.82 18.46 -32.59
N LEU A 289 -1.82 17.75 -32.05
CA LEU A 289 -1.89 16.29 -32.04
C LEU A 289 -2.73 15.77 -33.22
N PRO A 290 -2.30 14.72 -33.93
CA PRO A 290 -2.96 14.28 -35.17
C PRO A 290 -4.33 13.64 -34.90
N SER A 291 -5.31 13.96 -35.74
CA SER A 291 -6.70 13.47 -35.61
C SER A 291 -6.96 12.09 -36.25
N ALA A 292 -5.97 11.50 -36.91
CA ALA A 292 -6.11 10.19 -37.57
C ALA A 292 -5.84 9.05 -36.56
N PRO A 293 -6.76 8.08 -36.34
CA PRO A 293 -6.62 7.07 -35.29
C PRO A 293 -5.36 6.19 -35.34
N ALA A 294 -4.77 6.00 -36.53
CA ALA A 294 -3.54 5.23 -36.73
C ALA A 294 -2.24 6.07 -36.60
N ALA A 295 -2.34 7.38 -36.36
CA ALA A 295 -1.18 8.27 -36.29
C ALA A 295 -0.54 8.27 -34.90
N TYR A 296 0.79 8.42 -34.87
CA TYR A 296 1.58 8.57 -33.65
C TYR A 296 1.03 9.72 -32.79
N GLY A 297 0.75 9.46 -31.51
CA GLY A 297 0.19 10.45 -30.60
C GLY A 297 -1.31 10.70 -30.66
N TYR A 298 -2.10 10.00 -31.50
CA TYR A 298 -3.57 10.14 -31.51
C TYR A 298 -4.20 9.92 -30.12
N LEU A 299 -3.81 8.84 -29.44
CA LEU A 299 -4.27 8.51 -28.07
C LEU A 299 -3.67 9.42 -26.97
N ALA A 300 -2.97 10.49 -27.34
CA ALA A 300 -2.62 11.59 -26.44
C ALA A 300 -3.71 12.69 -26.38
N ARG A 301 -4.64 12.71 -27.35
CA ARG A 301 -5.71 13.72 -27.42
C ARG A 301 -6.78 13.49 -26.36
N THR A 302 -7.25 14.57 -25.73
CA THR A 302 -8.26 14.50 -24.64
C THR A 302 -9.70 14.34 -25.14
N ASP A 303 -9.98 14.69 -26.40
CA ASP A 303 -11.31 14.56 -27.01
C ASP A 303 -11.72 13.11 -27.24
N THR A 304 -10.77 12.22 -27.51
CA THR A 304 -10.96 10.76 -27.70
C THR A 304 -11.71 10.05 -26.56
N LYS A 305 -11.79 10.67 -25.37
CA LYS A 305 -12.53 10.17 -24.20
C LYS A 305 -13.49 11.23 -23.60
N GLY A 306 -13.79 12.30 -24.33
CA GLY A 306 -14.54 13.45 -23.80
C GLY A 306 -15.97 13.10 -23.33
N ASP A 307 -16.68 12.28 -24.12
CA ASP A 307 -18.08 11.92 -23.85
C ASP A 307 -18.28 11.08 -22.59
N VAL A 308 -17.23 10.47 -22.04
CA VAL A 308 -17.30 9.69 -20.79
C VAL A 308 -17.78 10.57 -19.64
N LEU A 309 -17.37 11.85 -19.63
CA LEU A 309 -17.77 12.81 -18.60
C LEU A 309 -19.21 13.29 -18.75
N SER A 310 -19.80 13.23 -19.95
CA SER A 310 -21.24 13.52 -20.15
C SER A 310 -22.08 12.28 -19.81
N GLN A 311 -21.72 11.10 -20.33
CA GLN A 311 -22.44 9.83 -20.19
C GLN A 311 -22.47 9.28 -18.75
N ALA A 312 -21.38 9.39 -17.99
CA ALA A 312 -21.31 8.79 -16.65
C ALA A 312 -22.36 9.37 -15.69
N PRO A 313 -23.07 8.57 -14.88
CA PRO A 313 -24.04 9.07 -13.92
C PRO A 313 -23.37 9.89 -12.81
N TRP A 314 -24.10 10.87 -12.26
CA TRP A 314 -23.64 11.67 -11.11
C TRP A 314 -23.44 10.83 -9.85
N PHE A 315 -24.34 9.87 -9.63
CA PHE A 315 -24.29 8.93 -8.51
C PHE A 315 -24.39 7.51 -9.05
N ARG A 316 -23.42 6.66 -8.69
CA ARG A 316 -23.47 5.20 -8.88
C ARG A 316 -23.09 4.59 -7.54
N PHE A 317 -23.91 3.68 -7.01
CA PHE A 317 -23.55 2.95 -5.80
C PHE A 317 -22.94 1.60 -6.19
N PRO A 318 -21.64 1.33 -5.96
CA PRO A 318 -21.06 0.01 -6.20
C PRO A 318 -21.64 -1.02 -5.21
N TYR A 319 -21.99 -2.21 -5.68
CA TYR A 319 -22.63 -3.26 -4.87
C TYR A 319 -22.01 -4.65 -5.15
N PRO A 320 -22.10 -5.62 -4.21
CA PRO A 320 -21.51 -6.94 -4.40
C PRO A 320 -22.25 -7.72 -5.49
N GLY A 321 -21.49 -8.42 -6.35
CA GLY A 321 -22.04 -9.15 -7.50
C GLY A 321 -22.47 -8.28 -8.68
N GLN A 322 -22.08 -6.99 -8.74
CA GLN A 322 -22.49 -6.07 -9.82
C GLN A 322 -22.10 -6.50 -11.26
N TRP A 323 -21.18 -7.46 -11.41
CA TRP A 323 -20.78 -8.02 -12.72
C TRP A 323 -21.28 -9.46 -12.96
N GLY A 324 -22.09 -10.02 -12.05
CA GLY A 324 -22.58 -11.40 -12.08
C GLY A 324 -21.96 -12.31 -11.01
N LEU A 325 -22.22 -13.61 -11.11
CA LEU A 325 -21.74 -14.63 -10.16
C LEU A 325 -20.25 -14.96 -10.40
N PRO A 326 -19.39 -14.95 -9.37
CA PRO A 326 -17.97 -15.30 -9.53
C PRO A 326 -17.73 -16.71 -10.08
N THR A 327 -16.72 -16.86 -10.93
CA THR A 327 -16.22 -18.15 -11.43
C THR A 327 -14.83 -18.46 -10.86
N ILE A 328 -14.43 -19.74 -10.83
CA ILE A 328 -13.23 -20.19 -10.14
C ILE A 328 -12.50 -21.28 -10.94
N SER A 329 -11.27 -21.00 -11.35
CA SER A 329 -10.28 -21.98 -11.82
C SER A 329 -9.17 -22.19 -10.80
N LEU A 330 -8.59 -23.41 -10.78
CA LEU A 330 -7.47 -23.73 -9.89
C LEU A 330 -6.25 -22.84 -10.16
N ALA A 331 -5.97 -22.57 -11.44
CA ALA A 331 -4.86 -21.70 -11.85
C ALA A 331 -5.01 -20.26 -11.34
N GLY A 332 -6.22 -19.69 -11.42
CA GLY A 332 -6.53 -18.39 -10.83
C GLY A 332 -6.35 -18.38 -9.32
N VAL A 333 -6.89 -19.38 -8.61
CA VAL A 333 -6.76 -19.48 -7.15
C VAL A 333 -5.30 -19.57 -6.71
N PHE A 334 -4.49 -20.48 -7.27
CA PHE A 334 -3.08 -20.61 -6.87
C PHE A 334 -2.24 -19.38 -7.26
N GLY A 335 -2.53 -18.75 -8.41
CA GLY A 335 -1.88 -17.49 -8.81
C GLY A 335 -2.17 -16.35 -7.84
N ILE A 336 -3.44 -16.08 -7.53
CA ILE A 336 -3.80 -14.99 -6.61
C ILE A 336 -3.38 -15.31 -5.16
N VAL A 337 -3.31 -16.58 -4.74
CA VAL A 337 -2.69 -16.96 -3.46
C VAL A 337 -1.20 -16.57 -3.40
N ALA A 338 -0.46 -16.65 -4.50
CA ALA A 338 0.92 -16.15 -4.54
C ALA A 338 0.98 -14.61 -4.40
N GLY A 339 0.05 -13.88 -5.04
CA GLY A 339 -0.11 -12.43 -4.86
C GLY A 339 -0.45 -12.05 -3.41
N VAL A 340 -1.39 -12.77 -2.78
CA VAL A 340 -1.74 -12.67 -1.36
C VAL A 340 -0.51 -12.84 -0.46
N ILE A 341 0.33 -13.84 -0.71
CA ILE A 341 1.54 -14.09 0.11
C ILE A 341 2.51 -12.92 0.05
N SER A 342 2.74 -12.34 -1.14
CA SER A 342 3.54 -11.11 -1.27
C SER A 342 2.89 -9.91 -0.59
N SER A 343 1.58 -9.72 -0.77
CA SER A 343 0.81 -8.62 -0.18
C SER A 343 0.90 -8.63 1.35
N MET A 344 0.83 -9.81 1.98
CA MET A 344 1.03 -9.95 3.43
C MET A 344 2.44 -9.52 3.87
N VAL A 345 3.47 -9.84 3.09
CA VAL A 345 4.87 -9.49 3.39
C VAL A 345 5.11 -7.98 3.24
N GLU A 346 4.56 -7.38 2.17
CA GLU A 346 4.54 -5.94 1.91
C GLU A 346 3.86 -5.17 3.06
N SER A 347 2.63 -5.54 3.42
CA SER A 347 1.88 -4.93 4.51
C SER A 347 2.58 -5.01 5.87
N ILE A 348 3.32 -6.09 6.17
CA ILE A 348 4.10 -6.16 7.42
C ILE A 348 5.22 -5.12 7.43
N GLY A 349 5.92 -4.94 6.30
CA GLY A 349 6.89 -3.86 6.13
C GLY A 349 6.26 -2.49 6.39
N ASP A 350 5.09 -2.25 5.81
CA ASP A 350 4.28 -1.06 5.99
C ASP A 350 3.85 -0.82 7.45
N TYR A 351 3.44 -1.87 8.18
CA TYR A 351 3.06 -1.75 9.59
C TYR A 351 4.26 -1.29 10.45
N TYR A 352 5.46 -1.84 10.24
CA TYR A 352 6.68 -1.40 10.95
C TYR A 352 7.15 -0.01 10.49
N ALA A 353 7.10 0.28 9.19
CA ALA A 353 7.50 1.57 8.63
C ALA A 353 6.58 2.70 9.13
N CYS A 354 5.27 2.49 9.09
CA CYS A 354 4.26 3.42 9.61
C CYS A 354 4.49 3.65 11.12
N ALA A 355 4.52 2.59 11.92
CA ALA A 355 4.75 2.67 13.37
C ALA A 355 5.98 3.53 13.71
N ARG A 356 7.12 3.30 13.01
CA ARG A 356 8.34 4.09 13.15
C ARG A 356 8.15 5.56 12.79
N LEU A 357 7.47 5.87 11.68
CA LEU A 357 7.28 7.24 11.20
C LEU A 357 6.31 8.06 12.06
N VAL A 358 5.29 7.42 12.67
CA VAL A 358 4.32 8.09 13.56
C VAL A 358 4.63 7.95 15.05
N GLY A 359 5.86 7.54 15.40
CA GLY A 359 6.34 7.47 16.80
C GLY A 359 5.62 6.42 17.67
N ALA A 360 5.00 5.42 17.05
CA ALA A 360 4.37 4.31 17.76
C ALA A 360 5.43 3.40 18.40
N PRO A 361 5.10 2.66 19.48
CA PRO A 361 5.78 1.39 19.71
C PRO A 361 5.54 0.46 18.49
N PRO A 362 6.47 -0.45 18.17
CA PRO A 362 6.29 -1.38 17.05
C PRO A 362 5.00 -2.21 17.19
N PRO A 363 4.43 -2.74 16.09
CA PRO A 363 3.21 -3.53 16.14
C PRO A 363 3.46 -4.91 16.79
N PRO A 364 2.81 -5.24 17.93
CA PRO A 364 2.95 -6.56 18.54
C PRO A 364 2.29 -7.63 17.66
N LYS A 365 2.75 -8.89 17.77
CA LYS A 365 2.30 -10.00 16.92
C LYS A 365 0.78 -10.12 16.80
N HIS A 366 0.04 -9.93 17.89
CA HIS A 366 -1.42 -10.00 17.87
C HIS A 366 -2.07 -8.91 17.00
N ALA A 367 -1.46 -7.72 16.90
CA ALA A 367 -1.93 -6.63 16.04
C ALA A 367 -1.58 -6.87 14.56
N ILE A 368 -0.42 -7.48 14.28
CA ILE A 368 -0.04 -7.92 12.93
C ILE A 368 -0.99 -9.02 12.43
N ASN A 369 -1.18 -10.06 13.23
CA ASN A 369 -2.13 -11.16 12.97
C ASN A 369 -3.53 -10.63 12.62
N ARG A 370 -4.01 -9.66 13.40
CA ARG A 370 -5.32 -9.01 13.22
C ARG A 370 -5.36 -8.09 12.00
N GLY A 371 -4.27 -7.37 11.72
CA GLY A 371 -4.13 -6.53 10.53
C GLY A 371 -4.25 -7.35 9.25
N ILE A 372 -3.45 -8.43 9.13
CA ILE A 372 -3.47 -9.35 7.99
C ILE A 372 -4.83 -10.06 7.85
N GLY A 373 -5.48 -10.43 8.96
CA GLY A 373 -6.81 -11.04 8.93
C GLY A 373 -7.91 -10.08 8.42
N ILE A 374 -7.85 -8.81 8.82
CA ILE A 374 -8.80 -7.77 8.36
C ILE A 374 -8.47 -7.30 6.93
N GLU A 375 -7.21 -7.32 6.53
CA GLU A 375 -6.76 -7.08 5.16
C GLU A 375 -7.25 -8.18 4.21
N GLY A 376 -7.20 -9.45 4.64
CA GLY A 376 -7.84 -10.57 3.95
C GLY A 376 -9.36 -10.41 3.83
N LEU A 377 -10.05 -9.93 4.88
CA LEU A 377 -11.47 -9.58 4.78
C LEU A 377 -11.70 -8.42 3.78
N GLY A 378 -10.76 -7.48 3.67
CA GLY A 378 -10.76 -6.44 2.64
C GLY A 378 -10.66 -7.01 1.22
N CYS A 379 -9.73 -7.93 0.99
CA CYS A 379 -9.62 -8.68 -0.28
C CYS A 379 -10.91 -9.45 -0.61
N LEU A 380 -11.56 -10.07 0.39
CA LEU A 380 -12.83 -10.78 0.20
C LEU A 380 -13.93 -9.83 -0.29
N LEU A 381 -14.02 -8.64 0.31
CA LEU A 381 -14.96 -7.58 -0.10
C LEU A 381 -14.60 -7.00 -1.48
N ALA A 382 -13.31 -6.86 -1.80
CA ALA A 382 -12.82 -6.39 -3.10
C ALA A 382 -13.12 -7.35 -4.26
N GLY A 383 -13.06 -8.66 -3.99
CA GLY A 383 -13.58 -9.70 -4.88
C GLY A 383 -15.11 -9.67 -4.98
N ALA A 384 -15.83 -9.59 -3.86
CA ALA A 384 -17.29 -9.55 -3.86
C ALA A 384 -17.87 -8.34 -4.63
N TRP A 385 -17.28 -7.15 -4.49
CA TRP A 385 -17.67 -5.93 -5.21
C TRP A 385 -17.18 -5.87 -6.67
N GLY A 386 -16.29 -6.76 -7.10
CA GLY A 386 -15.79 -6.74 -8.48
C GLY A 386 -14.85 -5.58 -8.78
N THR A 387 -13.92 -5.28 -7.87
CA THR A 387 -12.84 -4.28 -8.13
C THR A 387 -11.83 -4.75 -9.18
N GLY A 388 -11.74 -6.07 -9.42
CA GLY A 388 -10.71 -6.71 -10.24
C GLY A 388 -9.37 -6.94 -9.52
N ASN A 389 -9.23 -6.54 -8.25
CA ASN A 389 -7.98 -6.65 -7.48
C ASN A 389 -8.24 -6.96 -5.99
N GLY A 390 -7.19 -7.20 -5.21
CA GLY A 390 -7.26 -7.23 -3.75
C GLY A 390 -7.12 -5.83 -3.14
N THR A 391 -6.99 -5.76 -1.80
CA THR A 391 -6.60 -4.53 -1.10
C THR A 391 -5.42 -4.78 -0.17
N THR A 392 -4.41 -3.90 -0.22
CA THR A 392 -3.21 -3.95 0.62
C THR A 392 -2.97 -2.60 1.31
N SER A 393 -1.96 -2.56 2.18
CA SER A 393 -1.44 -1.34 2.81
C SER A 393 -0.66 -0.46 1.83
N TYR A 394 -1.00 0.83 1.76
CA TYR A 394 -0.38 1.75 0.78
C TYR A 394 0.95 2.34 1.27
N SER A 395 2.05 1.80 0.76
CA SER A 395 3.41 2.24 1.07
C SER A 395 3.68 3.71 0.70
N GLU A 396 3.05 4.24 -0.36
CA GLU A 396 3.16 5.67 -0.70
C GLU A 396 2.50 6.56 0.36
N ASN A 397 1.35 6.13 0.88
CA ASN A 397 0.69 6.81 2.00
C ASN A 397 1.53 6.72 3.28
N VAL A 398 2.15 5.56 3.55
CA VAL A 398 3.07 5.40 4.69
C VAL A 398 4.31 6.29 4.54
N GLY A 399 4.91 6.36 3.35
CA GLY A 399 6.02 7.26 3.05
C GLY A 399 5.65 8.73 3.27
N ALA A 400 4.43 9.13 2.88
CA ALA A 400 3.93 10.47 3.07
C ALA A 400 3.77 10.85 4.55
N LEU A 401 3.40 9.93 5.47
CA LEU A 401 3.32 10.22 6.92
C LEU A 401 4.62 10.80 7.49
N GLY A 402 5.77 10.27 7.06
CA GLY A 402 7.09 10.74 7.50
C GLY A 402 7.42 12.17 7.07
N ILE A 403 6.75 12.63 6.01
CA ILE A 403 6.91 13.95 5.40
C ILE A 403 5.86 14.93 5.96
N THR A 404 4.59 14.55 5.97
CA THR A 404 3.47 15.39 6.41
C THR A 404 3.41 15.59 7.93
N ARG A 405 4.03 14.68 8.71
CA ARG A 405 4.02 14.68 10.18
C ARG A 405 2.62 14.51 10.81
N VAL A 406 1.64 14.02 10.05
CA VAL A 406 0.26 13.80 10.51
C VAL A 406 0.04 12.31 10.75
N GLY A 407 0.24 11.85 11.98
CA GLY A 407 0.03 10.47 12.39
C GLY A 407 -1.38 10.12 12.88
N SER A 408 -2.30 11.08 12.92
CA SER A 408 -3.64 10.87 13.50
C SER A 408 -4.47 9.81 12.76
N ARG A 409 -5.01 8.85 13.50
CA ARG A 409 -5.99 7.88 12.96
C ARG A 409 -7.26 8.54 12.42
N MET A 410 -7.72 9.63 13.04
CA MET A 410 -9.00 10.27 12.65
C MET A 410 -8.90 10.96 11.29
N VAL A 411 -7.69 11.36 10.88
CA VAL A 411 -7.40 11.83 9.52
C VAL A 411 -7.56 10.70 8.51
N ILE A 412 -7.11 9.48 8.82
CA ILE A 412 -7.24 8.32 7.92
C ILE A 412 -8.66 7.73 7.94
N VAL A 413 -9.39 7.84 9.05
CA VAL A 413 -10.85 7.60 9.06
C VAL A 413 -11.55 8.58 8.12
N ALA A 414 -11.21 9.88 8.17
CA ALA A 414 -11.74 10.85 7.23
C ALA A 414 -11.33 10.54 5.78
N ALA A 415 -10.10 10.08 5.52
CA ALA A 415 -9.67 9.61 4.19
C ALA A 415 -10.50 8.42 3.69
N GLY A 416 -10.81 7.44 4.55
CA GLY A 416 -11.68 6.31 4.24
C GLY A 416 -13.12 6.72 3.91
N CYS A 417 -13.67 7.69 4.66
CA CYS A 417 -14.98 8.29 4.33
C CYS A 417 -14.95 9.09 3.02
N VAL A 418 -13.87 9.82 2.74
CA VAL A 418 -13.67 10.52 1.46
C VAL A 418 -13.61 9.53 0.30
N LEU A 419 -12.82 8.45 0.41
CA LEU A 419 -12.74 7.37 -0.58
C LEU A 419 -14.11 6.77 -0.90
N LEU A 420 -14.92 6.49 0.14
CA LEU A 420 -16.29 6.00 -0.02
C LEU A 420 -17.17 6.97 -0.82
N LEU A 421 -17.13 8.27 -0.50
CA LEU A 421 -17.89 9.28 -1.21
C LEU A 421 -17.40 9.44 -2.66
N MET A 422 -16.09 9.50 -2.90
CA MET A 422 -15.53 9.59 -4.25
C MET A 422 -15.86 8.37 -5.11
N GLY A 423 -16.00 7.18 -4.51
CA GLY A 423 -16.46 5.97 -5.19
C GLY A 423 -17.96 5.95 -5.52
N ILE A 424 -18.77 6.83 -4.92
CA ILE A 424 -20.20 7.01 -5.25
C ILE A 424 -20.39 8.04 -6.38
N PHE A 425 -19.54 9.08 -6.42
CA PHE A 425 -19.60 10.14 -7.44
C PHE A 425 -19.01 9.68 -8.79
N GLY A 426 -19.83 9.04 -9.64
CA GLY A 426 -19.40 8.45 -10.91
C GLY A 426 -18.67 9.41 -11.87
N LYS A 427 -18.96 10.71 -11.82
CA LYS A 427 -18.22 11.75 -12.57
C LYS A 427 -16.73 11.83 -12.19
N ILE A 428 -16.34 11.44 -10.98
CA ILE A 428 -14.95 11.45 -10.51
C ILE A 428 -14.16 10.29 -11.13
N GLY A 429 -14.73 9.08 -11.14
CA GLY A 429 -14.18 7.96 -11.91
C GLY A 429 -14.08 8.28 -13.40
N ALA A 430 -15.09 8.97 -13.95
CA ALA A 430 -15.10 9.39 -15.36
C ALA A 430 -13.97 10.37 -15.68
N ALA A 431 -13.74 11.37 -14.83
CA ALA A 431 -12.64 12.32 -14.99
C ALA A 431 -11.27 11.60 -15.04
N PHE A 432 -11.03 10.61 -14.18
CA PHE A 432 -9.79 9.83 -14.21
C PHE A 432 -9.69 8.91 -15.44
N ALA A 433 -10.79 8.37 -15.94
CA ALA A 433 -10.79 7.63 -17.20
C ALA A 433 -10.37 8.51 -18.41
N THR A 434 -10.64 9.82 -18.39
CA THR A 434 -10.22 10.76 -19.47
C THR A 434 -8.71 10.98 -19.58
N ILE A 435 -7.89 10.51 -18.63
CA ILE A 435 -6.44 10.75 -18.70
C ILE A 435 -5.86 10.08 -19.97
N PRO A 436 -5.06 10.80 -20.78
CA PRO A 436 -4.44 10.22 -21.97
C PRO A 436 -3.39 9.15 -21.63
N THR A 437 -3.35 8.08 -22.43
CA THR A 437 -2.46 6.93 -22.22
C THR A 437 -0.97 7.28 -22.03
N PRO A 438 -0.34 8.21 -22.78
CA PRO A 438 1.07 8.55 -22.54
C PRO A 438 1.34 9.32 -21.25
N VAL A 439 0.34 9.99 -20.68
CA VAL A 439 0.44 10.60 -19.34
C VAL A 439 0.46 9.49 -18.27
N ILE A 440 -0.39 8.48 -18.45
CA ILE A 440 -0.44 7.28 -17.59
C ILE A 440 0.88 6.49 -17.67
N GLY A 441 1.40 6.23 -18.89
CA GLY A 441 2.69 5.56 -19.08
C GLY A 441 3.87 6.32 -18.46
N GLY A 442 3.90 7.66 -18.59
CA GLY A 442 4.88 8.51 -17.90
C GLY A 442 4.80 8.41 -16.37
N MET A 443 3.60 8.31 -15.80
CA MET A 443 3.41 8.06 -14.36
C MET A 443 3.91 6.66 -13.97
N PHE A 444 3.59 5.61 -14.73
CA PHE A 444 4.00 4.23 -14.45
C PHE A 444 5.53 4.07 -14.43
N LEU A 445 6.25 4.70 -15.36
CA LEU A 445 7.71 4.67 -15.40
C LEU A 445 8.35 5.23 -14.11
N VAL A 446 7.76 6.26 -13.50
CA VAL A 446 8.22 6.77 -12.20
C VAL A 446 7.79 5.86 -11.06
N MET A 447 6.51 5.46 -11.01
CA MET A 447 5.95 4.65 -9.92
C MET A 447 6.63 3.29 -9.79
N PHE A 448 6.80 2.55 -10.89
CA PHE A 448 7.44 1.24 -10.87
C PHE A 448 8.92 1.32 -10.48
N GLY A 449 9.62 2.39 -10.90
CA GLY A 449 10.98 2.69 -10.44
C GLY A 449 11.08 2.92 -8.93
N VAL A 450 10.13 3.69 -8.36
CA VAL A 450 10.07 3.94 -6.91
C VAL A 450 9.71 2.67 -6.13
N ILE A 451 8.72 1.88 -6.56
CA ILE A 451 8.34 0.62 -5.90
C ILE A 451 9.50 -0.39 -5.93
N THR A 452 10.20 -0.48 -7.05
CA THR A 452 11.42 -1.30 -7.17
C THR A 452 12.50 -0.83 -6.18
N ALA A 453 12.73 0.48 -6.07
CA ALA A 453 13.69 1.04 -5.12
C ALA A 453 13.29 0.81 -3.64
N VAL A 454 11.99 0.84 -3.32
CA VAL A 454 11.47 0.46 -1.98
C VAL A 454 11.78 -1.00 -1.69
N GLY A 455 11.55 -1.91 -2.65
CA GLY A 455 11.94 -3.32 -2.54
C GLY A 455 13.42 -3.49 -2.21
N ILE A 456 14.30 -2.95 -3.05
CA ILE A 456 15.76 -2.96 -2.88
C ILE A 456 16.17 -2.33 -1.53
N SER A 457 15.49 -1.29 -1.05
CA SER A 457 15.84 -0.62 0.21
C SER A 457 15.77 -1.52 1.45
N ASN A 458 15.06 -2.65 1.40
CA ASN A 458 15.06 -3.62 2.50
C ASN A 458 16.44 -4.27 2.73
N LEU A 459 17.32 -4.26 1.72
CA LEU A 459 18.71 -4.70 1.86
C LEU A 459 19.54 -3.78 2.78
N GLN A 460 19.05 -2.59 3.17
CA GLN A 460 19.73 -1.73 4.15
C GLN A 460 19.93 -2.38 5.53
N TYR A 461 19.19 -3.46 5.81
CA TYR A 461 19.29 -4.23 7.05
C TYR A 461 20.15 -5.50 6.90
N VAL A 462 20.62 -5.82 5.69
CA VAL A 462 21.36 -7.05 5.32
C VAL A 462 22.83 -6.73 5.09
N ASP A 463 23.75 -7.62 5.45
CA ASP A 463 25.16 -7.43 5.07
C ASP A 463 25.37 -7.74 3.59
N MET A 464 25.33 -6.69 2.76
CA MET A 464 25.57 -6.78 1.32
C MET A 464 27.05 -6.87 0.93
N ASN A 465 27.99 -6.96 1.89
CA ASN A 465 29.38 -7.34 1.61
C ASN A 465 29.53 -8.86 1.46
N SER A 466 28.61 -9.65 2.02
CA SER A 466 28.66 -11.11 1.91
C SER A 466 28.30 -11.59 0.50
N SER A 467 29.19 -12.39 -0.09
CA SER A 467 28.99 -13.05 -1.39
C SER A 467 27.74 -13.95 -1.39
N ARG A 468 27.40 -14.55 -0.24
CA ARG A 468 26.14 -15.28 -0.02
C ARG A 468 24.94 -14.39 -0.34
N ASN A 469 24.85 -13.23 0.30
CA ASN A 469 23.69 -12.35 0.22
C ASN A 469 23.58 -11.71 -1.17
N ILE A 470 24.71 -11.31 -1.76
CA ILE A 470 24.79 -10.85 -3.15
C ILE A 470 24.25 -11.94 -4.10
N PHE A 471 24.67 -13.19 -3.95
CA PHE A 471 24.20 -14.30 -4.77
C PHE A 471 22.69 -14.57 -4.59
N VAL A 472 22.22 -14.71 -3.35
CA VAL A 472 20.80 -14.94 -3.03
C VAL A 472 19.91 -13.87 -3.67
N PHE A 473 20.25 -12.59 -3.50
CA PHE A 473 19.49 -11.49 -4.06
C PHE A 473 19.56 -11.47 -5.60
N GLY A 474 20.77 -11.47 -6.17
CA GLY A 474 20.99 -11.32 -7.61
C GLY A 474 20.40 -12.46 -8.43
N PHE A 475 20.58 -13.71 -7.99
CA PHE A 475 19.99 -14.88 -8.63
C PHE A 475 18.46 -14.83 -8.59
N SER A 476 17.88 -14.46 -7.43
CA SER A 476 16.42 -14.40 -7.25
C SER A 476 15.76 -13.31 -8.10
N ILE A 477 16.37 -12.12 -8.20
CA ILE A 477 15.93 -11.06 -9.12
C ILE A 477 16.00 -11.55 -10.57
N TYR A 478 17.14 -12.12 -10.98
CA TYR A 478 17.34 -12.49 -12.38
C TYR A 478 16.41 -13.62 -12.83
N CYS A 479 16.27 -14.68 -12.03
CA CYS A 479 15.30 -15.76 -12.29
C CYS A 479 13.85 -15.25 -12.25
N GLY A 480 13.52 -14.32 -11.36
CA GLY A 480 12.22 -13.67 -11.28
C GLY A 480 11.83 -12.82 -12.51
N LEU A 481 12.77 -12.55 -13.42
CA LEU A 481 12.50 -11.93 -14.73
C LEU A 481 12.68 -12.94 -15.88
N ALA A 482 13.74 -13.75 -15.84
CA ALA A 482 14.09 -14.68 -16.91
C ALA A 482 13.09 -15.83 -17.07
N VAL A 483 12.58 -16.40 -15.96
CA VAL A 483 11.64 -17.53 -16.01
C VAL A 483 10.27 -17.11 -16.55
N PRO A 484 9.62 -16.01 -16.08
CA PRO A 484 8.41 -15.51 -16.70
C PRO A 484 8.55 -15.20 -18.20
N ASN A 485 9.64 -14.52 -18.57
CA ASN A 485 9.94 -14.17 -19.96
C ASN A 485 10.09 -15.41 -20.85
N TRP A 486 10.71 -16.48 -20.35
CA TRP A 486 10.82 -17.75 -21.05
C TRP A 486 9.47 -18.46 -21.18
N VAL A 487 8.70 -18.60 -20.09
CA VAL A 487 7.40 -19.29 -20.11
C VAL A 487 6.39 -18.56 -21.01
N ASN A 488 6.33 -17.23 -20.95
CA ASN A 488 5.45 -16.43 -21.82
C ASN A 488 5.76 -16.59 -23.31
N LYS A 489 7.00 -16.95 -23.66
CA LYS A 489 7.46 -17.20 -25.05
C LYS A 489 7.38 -18.67 -25.49
N ASN A 490 7.18 -19.60 -24.55
CA ASN A 490 7.19 -21.05 -24.79
C ASN A 490 6.03 -21.76 -24.04
N PRO A 491 4.77 -21.27 -24.08
CA PRO A 491 3.67 -21.85 -23.31
C PRO A 491 3.37 -23.31 -23.69
N GLU A 492 3.65 -23.69 -24.94
CA GLU A 492 3.49 -25.05 -25.48
C GLU A 492 4.55 -26.06 -25.00
N ARG A 493 5.41 -25.67 -24.05
CA ARG A 493 6.40 -26.58 -23.43
C ARG A 493 5.98 -27.08 -22.05
N LEU A 494 4.94 -26.51 -21.44
CA LEU A 494 4.40 -26.96 -20.16
C LEU A 494 3.29 -27.99 -20.40
N HIS A 495 3.70 -29.25 -20.60
CA HIS A 495 2.83 -30.39 -20.85
C HIS A 495 3.16 -31.56 -19.91
N THR A 496 2.62 -31.52 -18.70
CA THR A 496 2.65 -32.61 -17.71
C THR A 496 1.59 -33.69 -17.98
N GLY A 497 0.64 -33.40 -18.89
CA GLY A 497 -0.49 -34.27 -19.21
C GLY A 497 -1.74 -34.03 -18.34
N ILE A 498 -1.67 -33.10 -17.38
CA ILE A 498 -2.79 -32.68 -16.55
C ILE A 498 -3.00 -31.17 -16.76
N LEU A 499 -4.01 -30.82 -17.57
CA LEU A 499 -4.28 -29.43 -17.98
C LEU A 499 -4.37 -28.45 -16.80
N GLN A 500 -4.99 -28.85 -15.69
CA GLN A 500 -5.13 -28.02 -14.50
C GLN A 500 -3.76 -27.77 -13.83
N LEU A 501 -2.86 -28.75 -13.85
CA LEU A 501 -1.51 -28.62 -13.30
C LEU A 501 -0.64 -27.76 -14.22
N ASP A 502 -0.73 -27.95 -15.53
CA ASP A 502 -0.04 -27.14 -16.54
C ASP A 502 -0.40 -25.66 -16.41
N GLN A 503 -1.70 -25.34 -16.25
CA GLN A 503 -2.16 -23.97 -16.02
C GLN A 503 -1.68 -23.39 -14.67
N VAL A 504 -1.68 -24.17 -13.58
CA VAL A 504 -1.16 -23.73 -12.27
C VAL A 504 0.35 -23.44 -12.34
N ILE A 505 1.11 -24.33 -12.96
CA ILE A 505 2.55 -24.15 -13.17
C ILE A 505 2.81 -22.93 -14.05
N GLN A 506 2.05 -22.75 -15.14
CA GLN A 506 2.19 -21.59 -16.02
C GLN A 506 1.94 -20.27 -15.28
N VAL A 507 0.86 -20.15 -14.50
CA VAL A 507 0.55 -18.92 -13.75
C VAL A 507 1.60 -18.65 -12.66
N LEU A 508 2.05 -19.66 -11.92
CA LEU A 508 3.09 -19.49 -10.90
C LEU A 508 4.45 -19.10 -11.50
N LEU A 509 4.88 -19.74 -12.59
CA LEU A 509 6.17 -19.43 -13.23
C LEU A 509 6.18 -18.12 -14.04
N THR A 510 5.02 -17.62 -14.45
CA THR A 510 4.88 -16.28 -15.09
C THR A 510 4.71 -15.16 -14.06
N THR A 511 4.35 -15.48 -12.82
CA THR A 511 4.31 -14.54 -11.70
C THR A 511 5.72 -14.29 -11.17
N GLY A 512 6.45 -13.32 -11.75
CA GLY A 512 7.88 -13.07 -11.44
C GLY A 512 8.19 -12.85 -9.96
N MET A 513 7.33 -12.11 -9.26
CA MET A 513 7.36 -11.93 -7.80
C MET A 513 7.27 -13.24 -7.00
N PHE A 514 6.53 -14.24 -7.48
CA PHE A 514 6.49 -15.56 -6.86
C PHE A 514 7.80 -16.31 -7.11
N VAL A 515 8.28 -16.34 -8.36
CA VAL A 515 9.54 -17.03 -8.71
C VAL A 515 10.72 -16.48 -7.91
N GLY A 516 10.93 -15.15 -7.93
CA GLY A 516 12.04 -14.53 -7.20
C GLY A 516 11.85 -14.51 -5.69
N GLY A 517 10.62 -14.34 -5.19
CA GLY A 517 10.33 -14.42 -3.76
C GLY A 517 10.53 -15.83 -3.18
N PHE A 518 10.08 -16.86 -3.91
CA PHE A 518 10.28 -18.26 -3.56
C PHE A 518 11.76 -18.67 -3.60
N LEU A 519 12.50 -18.27 -4.64
CA LEU A 519 13.95 -18.53 -4.72
C LEU A 519 14.71 -17.78 -3.61
N GLY A 520 14.36 -16.52 -3.34
CA GLY A 520 14.95 -15.75 -2.24
C GLY A 520 14.69 -16.41 -0.88
N PHE A 521 13.46 -16.88 -0.65
CA PHE A 521 13.09 -17.62 0.56
C PHE A 521 13.83 -18.95 0.69
N LEU A 522 13.90 -19.73 -0.39
CA LEU A 522 14.54 -21.04 -0.43
C LEU A 522 16.04 -20.91 -0.16
N LEU A 523 16.72 -20.04 -0.90
CA LEU A 523 18.17 -19.87 -0.82
C LEU A 523 18.59 -19.21 0.50
N ASP A 524 17.85 -18.22 1.01
CA ASP A 524 18.18 -17.61 2.31
C ASP A 524 17.97 -18.58 3.50
N ASN A 525 17.12 -19.60 3.38
CA ASN A 525 16.92 -20.60 4.44
C ASN A 525 17.70 -21.90 4.23
N THR A 526 18.29 -22.15 3.06
CA THR A 526 19.10 -23.34 2.78
C THR A 526 20.60 -23.08 2.73
N ILE A 527 21.05 -21.92 2.26
CA ILE A 527 22.48 -21.58 2.25
C ILE A 527 22.91 -21.14 3.66
N PRO A 528 23.94 -21.79 4.26
CA PRO A 528 24.46 -21.38 5.57
C PRO A 528 24.82 -19.89 5.63
N GLY A 529 24.54 -19.25 6.75
CA GLY A 529 24.81 -17.83 7.00
C GLY A 529 24.34 -17.40 8.38
N SER A 530 24.89 -16.32 8.92
CA SER A 530 24.59 -15.88 10.29
C SER A 530 23.29 -15.07 10.37
N LEU A 531 22.70 -14.98 11.57
CA LEU A 531 21.51 -14.15 11.80
C LEU A 531 21.79 -12.65 11.71
N GLU A 532 23.05 -12.23 11.81
CA GLU A 532 23.50 -10.85 11.66
C GLU A 532 23.64 -10.50 10.17
N GLU A 533 24.37 -11.34 9.43
CA GLU A 533 24.52 -11.30 7.97
C GLU A 533 23.18 -11.28 7.23
N ARG A 534 22.22 -12.12 7.64
CA ARG A 534 20.84 -12.16 7.10
C ARG A 534 19.98 -10.94 7.47
N GLY A 535 20.50 -10.02 8.28
CA GLY A 535 19.77 -8.87 8.82
C GLY A 535 18.73 -9.20 9.90
N LEU A 536 18.60 -10.48 10.25
CA LEU A 536 17.57 -10.97 11.17
C LEU A 536 17.78 -10.46 12.61
N LEU A 537 19.00 -10.20 13.08
CA LEU A 537 19.19 -9.60 14.41
C LEU A 537 18.75 -8.13 14.46
N ALA A 538 19.11 -7.31 13.47
CA ALA A 538 18.67 -5.91 13.40
C ALA A 538 17.14 -5.82 13.29
N TRP A 539 16.54 -6.65 12.43
CA TRP A 539 15.09 -6.79 12.28
C TRP A 539 14.43 -7.23 13.60
N ASN A 540 14.93 -8.30 14.24
CA ASN A 540 14.37 -8.81 15.49
C ASN A 540 14.58 -7.90 16.70
N GLN A 541 15.58 -7.00 16.71
CA GLN A 541 15.70 -5.98 17.75
C GLN A 541 14.59 -4.93 17.64
N ILE A 542 14.20 -4.53 16.42
CA ILE A 542 13.03 -3.68 16.18
C ILE A 542 11.76 -4.39 16.67
N GLN A 543 11.63 -5.71 16.47
CA GLN A 543 10.50 -6.48 16.99
C GLN A 543 10.52 -6.64 18.52
N LYS A 544 11.65 -6.96 19.15
CA LYS A 544 11.73 -7.21 20.61
C LYS A 544 11.48 -5.97 21.45
N LYS A 545 11.77 -4.77 20.93
CA LYS A 545 11.42 -3.50 21.59
C LYS A 545 9.90 -3.23 21.65
N SER A 546 9.09 -4.17 21.14
CA SER A 546 7.62 -4.17 21.14
C SER A 546 6.96 -4.85 22.35
N GLU A 547 7.70 -5.29 23.38
CA GLU A 547 7.11 -6.04 24.51
C GLU A 547 7.09 -5.23 25.83
N GLU A 548 7.97 -4.24 26.02
CA GLU A 548 8.21 -3.57 27.33
C GLU A 548 7.50 -2.21 27.55
N THR A 549 6.39 -1.88 26.86
CA THR A 549 5.73 -0.54 27.04
C THR A 549 4.21 -0.52 27.19
N THR A 550 3.72 0.10 28.26
CA THR A 550 2.28 0.38 28.49
C THR A 550 1.58 1.07 27.32
N LYS A 551 2.29 1.95 26.58
CA LYS A 551 1.81 2.63 25.36
C LYS A 551 1.31 1.66 24.26
N ILE A 552 1.76 0.40 24.25
CA ILE A 552 1.32 -0.61 23.28
C ILE A 552 -0.19 -0.87 23.42
N SER A 553 -0.72 -0.89 24.66
CA SER A 553 -2.15 -1.13 24.90
C SER A 553 -3.01 0.02 24.36
N GLU A 554 -2.61 1.27 24.61
CA GLU A 554 -3.30 2.47 24.11
C GLU A 554 -3.32 2.51 22.58
N VAL A 555 -2.22 2.09 21.94
CA VAL A 555 -2.13 2.08 20.47
C VAL A 555 -2.90 0.91 19.85
N TYR A 556 -2.71 -0.33 20.30
CA TYR A 556 -3.10 -1.54 19.55
C TYR A 556 -4.28 -2.35 20.12
N SER A 557 -4.86 -1.95 21.26
CA SER A 557 -6.10 -2.54 21.81
C SER A 557 -7.30 -2.44 20.84
N LEU A 558 -8.36 -3.20 21.09
CA LEU A 558 -9.61 -3.08 20.32
C LEU A 558 -10.45 -1.87 20.77
N PRO A 559 -11.22 -1.22 19.86
CA PRO A 559 -12.03 -0.05 20.17
C PRO A 559 -13.16 -0.35 21.17
N TRP A 560 -13.75 0.72 21.73
CA TRP A 560 -14.88 0.71 22.67
C TRP A 560 -14.73 -0.20 23.92
N GLY A 561 -13.49 -0.58 24.27
CA GLY A 561 -13.24 -1.50 25.39
C GLY A 561 -13.66 -2.95 25.10
N ILE A 562 -13.93 -3.31 23.85
CA ILE A 562 -14.22 -4.70 23.44
C ILE A 562 -13.07 -5.62 23.91
N GLY A 563 -11.82 -5.18 23.68
CA GLY A 563 -10.62 -5.92 24.06
C GLY A 563 -10.54 -6.24 25.55
N THR A 564 -10.96 -5.33 26.43
CA THR A 564 -10.92 -5.53 27.89
C THR A 564 -12.13 -6.26 28.43
N ARG A 565 -13.35 -5.92 27.98
CA ARG A 565 -14.61 -6.57 28.43
C ARG A 565 -14.60 -8.07 28.17
N PHE A 566 -14.16 -8.51 26.99
CA PHE A 566 -14.16 -9.94 26.64
C PHE A 566 -12.90 -10.71 27.10
N CYS A 567 -11.82 -10.04 27.53
CA CYS A 567 -10.59 -10.71 28.03
C CYS A 567 -10.79 -11.52 29.34
N ALA A 568 -11.97 -11.41 29.96
CA ALA A 568 -12.42 -12.27 31.04
C ALA A 568 -12.74 -13.72 30.59
N SER A 569 -13.06 -13.93 29.31
CA SER A 569 -13.36 -15.27 28.76
C SER A 569 -12.08 -16.06 28.48
N SER A 570 -12.01 -17.29 29.02
CA SER A 570 -10.91 -18.23 28.76
C SER A 570 -10.74 -18.58 27.28
N CYS A 571 -11.83 -18.59 26.50
CA CYS A 571 -11.78 -18.88 25.06
C CYS A 571 -11.02 -17.78 24.29
N THR A 572 -11.32 -16.51 24.54
CA THR A 572 -10.70 -15.39 23.83
C THR A 572 -9.19 -15.26 24.06
N ARG A 573 -8.67 -15.76 25.18
CA ARG A 573 -7.22 -15.77 25.48
C ARG A 573 -6.41 -16.72 24.60
N CYS A 574 -7.08 -17.69 23.96
CA CYS A 574 -6.46 -18.61 23.02
C CYS A 574 -6.32 -18.00 21.61
N LEU A 575 -7.12 -16.98 21.28
CA LEU A 575 -7.13 -16.36 19.96
C LEU A 575 -5.86 -15.52 19.71
N PRO A 576 -5.04 -15.85 18.70
CA PRO A 576 -3.70 -15.25 18.54
C PRO A 576 -3.72 -13.82 17.97
N PHE A 577 -4.89 -13.32 17.57
CA PHE A 577 -5.12 -11.93 17.15
C PHE A 577 -5.71 -11.03 18.26
N TRP A 578 -6.06 -11.61 19.42
CA TRP A 578 -6.65 -10.86 20.53
C TRP A 578 -5.56 -10.20 21.39
N PRO A 579 -5.75 -8.93 21.83
CA PRO A 579 -4.81 -8.30 22.76
C PRO A 579 -4.82 -9.03 24.12
N LYS A 580 -3.66 -9.55 24.53
CA LYS A 580 -3.47 -10.10 25.88
C LYS A 580 -3.18 -8.98 26.86
N LEU A 581 -4.02 -8.86 27.89
CA LEU A 581 -3.73 -7.98 29.03
C LEU A 581 -2.82 -8.73 30.00
N GLU A 582 -1.56 -8.33 30.09
CA GLU A 582 -0.67 -8.84 31.14
C GLU A 582 -1.13 -8.31 32.50
N ARG A 583 -1.19 -9.19 33.50
CA ARG A 583 -1.29 -8.75 34.89
C ARG A 583 0.06 -8.17 35.27
N GLY A 584 0.12 -6.85 35.47
CA GLY A 584 1.24 -6.22 36.16
C GLY A 584 1.52 -6.95 37.47
N GLY A 585 2.81 -7.06 37.82
CA GLY A 585 3.24 -7.78 39.02
C GLY A 585 2.58 -7.24 40.29
N ARG A 586 2.49 -8.08 41.34
CA ARG A 586 2.01 -7.64 42.66
C ARG A 586 2.93 -6.55 43.21
N GLY A 587 2.51 -5.30 43.06
CA GLY A 587 3.13 -4.09 43.60
C GLY A 587 2.05 -3.03 43.75
N GLU A 588 2.08 -2.29 44.86
CA GLU A 588 0.95 -1.48 45.32
C GLU A 588 0.65 -0.27 44.41
N VAL A 589 -0.56 -0.22 43.86
CA VAL A 589 -1.18 1.01 43.33
C VAL A 589 -2.61 1.07 43.83
N GLY A 590 -3.01 2.24 44.35
CA GLY A 590 -4.16 2.37 45.25
C GLY A 590 -5.56 2.19 44.64
N VAL A 591 -6.53 1.95 45.51
CA VAL A 591 -7.96 1.83 45.21
C VAL A 591 -8.53 3.16 44.70
N SER A 592 -8.84 3.28 43.40
CA SER A 592 -9.69 4.34 42.84
C SER A 592 -10.19 4.08 41.41
N GLN A 593 -10.79 2.91 41.12
CA GLN A 593 -11.65 2.74 39.93
C GLN A 593 -12.67 1.59 39.99
N LEU A 594 -13.12 1.20 41.19
CA LEU A 594 -14.01 0.06 41.42
C LEU A 594 -15.27 0.48 42.22
N THR A 595 -15.98 1.50 41.72
CA THR A 595 -17.11 2.12 42.43
C THR A 595 -18.18 2.71 41.50
N LEU A 596 -18.49 2.03 40.40
CA LEU A 596 -19.66 2.28 39.55
C LEU A 596 -20.10 0.93 38.93
N CYS A 597 -21.41 0.69 38.86
CA CYS A 597 -22.05 -0.54 38.36
C CYS A 597 -21.89 -1.82 39.20
N SER A 598 -22.37 -1.80 40.46
CA SER A 598 -22.94 -2.96 41.15
C SER A 598 -24.01 -2.51 42.16
N ARG A 599 -25.29 -2.58 41.78
CA ARG A 599 -26.46 -2.46 42.68
C ARG A 599 -27.65 -3.18 42.04
N ASP A 600 -27.83 -4.45 42.38
CA ASP A 600 -29.10 -5.16 42.20
C ASP A 600 -29.84 -5.24 43.55
N PRO A 601 -31.19 -5.23 43.57
CA PRO A 601 -31.95 -4.98 44.80
C PRO A 601 -32.63 -6.24 45.36
N SER A 602 -31.87 -7.17 45.97
CA SER A 602 -32.47 -8.33 46.64
C SER A 602 -31.58 -8.95 47.73
N GLU A 603 -31.80 -8.57 49.00
CA GLU A 603 -31.88 -9.49 50.16
C GLU A 603 -32.30 -8.74 51.43
N GLU A 604 -32.67 -9.48 52.48
CA GLU A 604 -33.44 -8.97 53.62
C GLU A 604 -32.60 -8.47 54.81
N ARG A 605 -33.27 -7.77 55.76
CA ARG A 605 -32.64 -7.24 56.98
C ARG A 605 -32.42 -8.33 58.03
N PRO A 606 -31.43 -8.13 58.91
CA PRO A 606 -31.76 -8.14 60.35
C PRO A 606 -31.74 -6.74 61.01
N LYS A 607 -32.45 -6.65 62.14
CA LYS A 607 -32.30 -5.59 63.17
C LYS A 607 -31.25 -6.09 64.18
N GLY A 608 -30.54 -5.30 64.99
CA GLY A 608 -30.52 -3.84 65.20
C GLY A 608 -30.03 -3.53 66.63
N ALA A 609 -29.64 -2.27 66.91
CA ALA A 609 -29.10 -1.79 68.20
C ALA A 609 -27.73 -2.40 68.60
N THR A 610 -26.94 -1.83 69.53
CA THR A 610 -27.20 -0.69 70.45
C THR A 610 -25.93 0.18 70.57
N ASP A 611 -26.11 1.48 70.83
CA ASP A 611 -25.03 2.43 71.09
C ASP A 611 -24.92 2.75 72.61
N THR A 612 -23.74 3.20 73.06
CA THR A 612 -23.35 3.85 74.34
C THR A 612 -22.18 3.22 75.11
N ARG A 613 -21.08 3.98 75.25
CA ARG A 613 -20.82 4.80 76.46
C ARG A 613 -19.57 5.69 76.31
N MET A 614 -19.75 6.96 76.69
CA MET A 614 -18.76 8.03 76.91
C MET A 614 -17.92 8.45 75.70
#